data_AF-E7G6Q4-F1
#
_entry.id   AF-E7G6Q4-F1
#
_cell.length_a   1.000
_cell.length_b   1.000
_cell.length_c   1.000
_cell.angle_alpha   90.00
_cell.angle_beta   90.00
_cell.angle_gamma   90.00
#
_symmetry.space_group_name_H-M   'P 1'
#
loop_
_entity.id
_entity.type
_entity.pdbx_description
1 polymer ?
#
loop_
_entity_poly.entity_id
_entity_poly.type
_entity_poly.pdbx_seq_one_letter_code
_entity_poly.pdbx_strand_id
1 'polypeptide(L)'
;MKVNLKQLTTEQRNPHTFSLDQMSIRECLEIMNEEDCQVPLCVKKEIEHIEIAIQHIISALQRGGRLIYIGSGTSGRLGVLDAVECPPTFSTTYEVQGLIAGGETAFVKAQEGVEDSFDQGQKDIAHAHVTDKDVVVGIAASGRTPHTLGALTKAKDLGAYTVAVACNHQSAIGKIADIAIEVETGPEVITGSTRLKAGTAQKLVLNMLSTVSMIGIGKTYQNLMVDLHASNEKLIERSIQMIMEACECDYESARDVFLKSEQKPKYAIVMKLLNCNIEEAKRRLLENKSFVYKAINEKS
;
A
#
# COMPACT_ATOMS: atom_id res chain seq x y z
N MET A 1 -8.99 -21.43 -26.34
CA MET A 1 -7.54 -21.21 -26.55
C MET A 1 -6.81 -21.86 -25.38
N LYS A 2 -5.77 -22.69 -25.58
CA LYS A 2 -5.01 -23.27 -24.45
C LYS A 2 -4.12 -22.19 -23.84
N VAL A 3 -4.25 -21.93 -22.54
CA VAL A 3 -3.38 -20.98 -21.81
C VAL A 3 -2.00 -21.60 -21.64
N ASN A 4 -0.94 -20.92 -22.10
CA ASN A 4 0.43 -21.41 -21.97
C ASN A 4 1.03 -21.02 -20.61
N LEU A 5 0.94 -21.91 -19.62
CA LEU A 5 1.47 -21.68 -18.26
C LEU A 5 2.99 -21.85 -18.18
N LYS A 6 3.61 -22.63 -19.09
CA LYS A 6 5.00 -23.11 -18.95
C LYS A 6 6.05 -21.99 -18.99
N GLN A 7 5.70 -20.83 -19.51
CA GLN A 7 6.59 -19.68 -19.61
C GLN A 7 6.55 -18.78 -18.38
N LEU A 8 5.59 -18.97 -17.46
CA LEU A 8 5.50 -18.18 -16.24
C LEU A 8 6.40 -18.78 -15.16
N THR A 9 7.33 -17.99 -14.64
CA THR A 9 8.18 -18.36 -13.51
C THR A 9 7.34 -18.78 -12.30
N THR A 10 6.19 -18.14 -12.08
CA THR A 10 5.24 -18.48 -11.00
C THR A 10 4.62 -19.89 -11.11
N GLU A 11 4.64 -20.49 -12.29
CA GLU A 11 4.08 -21.83 -12.57
C GLU A 11 5.17 -22.90 -12.72
N GLN A 12 6.45 -22.53 -12.61
CA GLN A 12 7.56 -23.47 -12.67
C GLN A 12 7.71 -24.24 -11.35
N ARG A 13 8.30 -25.44 -11.43
CA ARG A 13 8.66 -26.21 -10.24
C ARG A 13 9.96 -25.69 -9.65
N ASN A 14 10.01 -25.52 -8.33
CA ASN A 14 11.24 -25.17 -7.64
C ASN A 14 12.16 -26.43 -7.55
N PRO A 15 13.40 -26.37 -8.08
CA PRO A 15 14.31 -27.52 -8.06
C PRO A 15 14.74 -27.92 -6.63
N HIS A 16 14.68 -27.01 -5.67
CA HIS A 16 15.05 -27.27 -4.28
C HIS A 16 13.95 -28.02 -3.50
N THR A 17 12.70 -28.01 -3.99
CA THR A 17 11.54 -28.58 -3.29
C THR A 17 10.90 -29.77 -4.01
N PHE A 18 11.63 -30.47 -4.89
CA PHE A 18 11.06 -31.62 -5.62
C PHE A 18 10.51 -32.73 -4.73
N SER A 19 11.10 -32.92 -3.54
CA SER A 19 10.71 -33.94 -2.56
C SER A 19 10.09 -33.33 -1.29
N LEU A 20 9.43 -32.17 -1.41
CA LEU A 20 8.87 -31.43 -0.26
C LEU A 20 7.92 -32.29 0.59
N ASP A 21 7.21 -33.25 -0.01
CA ASP A 21 6.29 -34.16 0.65
C ASP A 21 6.98 -35.27 1.47
N GLN A 22 8.29 -35.45 1.31
CA GLN A 22 9.11 -36.46 2.01
C GLN A 22 10.04 -35.83 3.05
N MET A 23 10.16 -34.50 3.05
CA MET A 23 10.95 -33.76 4.02
C MET A 23 10.30 -33.81 5.41
N SER A 24 11.13 -33.79 6.46
CA SER A 24 10.66 -33.56 7.81
C SER A 24 10.03 -32.17 7.94
N ILE A 25 9.20 -31.99 8.97
CA ILE A 25 8.59 -30.68 9.27
C ILE A 25 9.67 -29.59 9.39
N ARG A 26 10.83 -29.90 9.99
CA ARG A 26 11.92 -28.94 10.16
C ARG A 26 12.52 -28.51 8.82
N GLU A 27 12.84 -29.47 7.96
CA GLU A 27 13.39 -29.18 6.62
C GLU A 27 12.41 -28.36 5.78
N CYS A 28 11.10 -28.66 5.85
CA CYS A 28 10.06 -27.85 5.20
C CYS A 28 10.03 -26.40 5.69
N LEU A 29 10.22 -26.16 6.99
CA LEU A 29 10.25 -24.81 7.56
C LEU A 29 11.53 -24.06 7.17
N GLU A 30 12.68 -24.73 7.20
CA GLU A 30 13.98 -24.16 6.83
C GLU A 30 13.99 -23.75 5.35
N ILE A 31 13.58 -24.64 4.44
CA ILE A 31 13.55 -24.33 2.99
C ILE A 31 12.54 -23.24 2.64
N MET A 32 11.38 -23.20 3.32
CA MET A 32 10.41 -22.12 3.12
C MET A 32 10.98 -20.77 3.58
N ASN A 33 11.71 -20.74 4.70
CA ASN A 33 12.34 -19.52 5.18
C ASN A 33 13.50 -19.06 4.27
N GLU A 34 14.31 -19.98 3.74
CA GLU A 34 15.39 -19.68 2.79
C GLU A 34 14.84 -19.01 1.52
N GLU A 35 13.71 -19.51 1.02
CA GLU A 35 12.99 -18.95 -0.12
C GLU A 35 12.41 -17.56 0.20
N ASP A 36 11.82 -17.38 1.38
CA ASP A 36 11.31 -16.07 1.84
C ASP A 36 12.43 -15.02 1.98
N CYS A 37 13.64 -15.42 2.37
CA CYS A 37 14.79 -14.52 2.48
C CYS A 37 15.17 -13.86 1.14
N GLN A 38 14.79 -14.45 0.01
CA GLN A 38 15.06 -13.87 -1.31
C GLN A 38 14.09 -12.75 -1.67
N VAL A 39 12.90 -12.71 -1.07
CA VAL A 39 11.83 -11.79 -1.47
C VAL A 39 12.23 -10.31 -1.34
N PRO A 40 12.81 -9.84 -0.21
CA PRO A 40 13.27 -8.45 -0.10
C PRO A 40 14.36 -8.09 -1.13
N LEU A 41 15.20 -9.05 -1.51
CA LEU A 41 16.25 -8.83 -2.51
C LEU A 41 15.65 -8.64 -3.91
N CYS A 42 14.56 -9.35 -4.22
CA CYS A 42 13.81 -9.13 -5.46
C CYS A 42 13.09 -7.77 -5.45
N VAL A 43 12.43 -7.41 -4.35
CA VAL A 43 11.77 -6.09 -4.22
C VAL A 43 12.77 -4.95 -4.37
N LYS A 44 14.00 -5.11 -3.83
CA LYS A 44 15.07 -4.11 -3.95
C LYS A 44 15.39 -3.75 -5.40
N LYS A 45 15.26 -4.69 -6.34
CA LYS A 45 15.53 -4.45 -7.76
C LYS A 45 14.49 -3.52 -8.41
N GLU A 46 13.30 -3.43 -7.82
CA GLU A 46 12.18 -2.65 -8.35
C GLU A 46 12.02 -1.28 -7.67
N ILE A 47 12.97 -0.85 -6.83
CA ILE A 47 12.89 0.42 -6.09
C ILE A 47 12.66 1.62 -7.02
N GLU A 48 13.31 1.67 -8.18
CA GLU A 48 13.14 2.78 -9.13
C GLU A 48 11.71 2.85 -9.68
N HIS A 49 11.11 1.71 -10.05
CA HIS A 49 9.72 1.66 -10.51
C HIS A 49 8.72 1.99 -9.39
N ILE A 50 9.00 1.53 -8.16
CA ILE A 50 8.21 1.85 -6.96
C ILE A 50 8.28 3.35 -6.68
N GLU A 51 9.45 3.97 -6.78
CA GLU A 51 9.63 5.42 -6.60
C GLU A 51 8.79 6.21 -7.61
N ILE A 52 8.86 5.86 -8.89
CA ILE A 52 8.06 6.51 -9.94
C ILE A 52 6.57 6.40 -9.62
N ALA A 53 6.09 5.21 -9.25
CA ALA A 53 4.70 5.03 -8.85
C ALA A 53 4.31 5.93 -7.67
N ILE A 54 5.14 6.00 -6.62
CA ILE A 54 4.92 6.86 -5.44
C ILE A 54 4.84 8.33 -5.82
N GLN A 55 5.69 8.84 -6.72
CA GLN A 55 5.65 10.24 -7.16
C GLN A 55 4.29 10.58 -7.80
N HIS A 56 3.74 9.68 -8.62
CA HIS A 56 2.40 9.84 -9.21
C HIS A 56 1.29 9.74 -8.16
N ILE A 57 1.40 8.84 -7.19
CA ILE A 57 0.44 8.70 -6.09
C ILE A 57 0.42 9.97 -5.24
N ILE A 58 1.57 10.51 -4.84
CA ILE A 58 1.67 11.76 -4.09
C ILE A 58 0.98 12.90 -4.86
N SER A 59 1.24 13.02 -6.17
CA SER A 59 0.63 14.05 -7.01
C SER A 59 -0.90 13.89 -7.11
N ALA A 60 -1.41 12.66 -7.20
CA ALA A 60 -2.84 12.37 -7.21
C ALA A 60 -3.51 12.76 -5.89
N LEU A 61 -2.95 12.31 -4.75
CA LEU A 61 -3.47 12.61 -3.42
C LEU A 61 -3.50 14.13 -3.15
N GLN A 62 -2.46 14.87 -3.55
CA GLN A 62 -2.41 16.33 -3.41
C GLN A 62 -3.47 17.07 -4.26
N ARG A 63 -3.96 16.46 -5.34
CA ARG A 63 -5.02 17.00 -6.20
C ARG A 63 -6.43 16.49 -5.81
N GLY A 64 -6.53 15.79 -4.69
CA GLY A 64 -7.79 15.22 -4.20
C GLY A 64 -8.22 13.94 -4.93
N GLY A 65 -7.30 13.28 -5.63
CA GLY A 65 -7.51 11.93 -6.15
C GLY A 65 -7.23 10.84 -5.10
N ARG A 66 -7.36 9.59 -5.52
CA ARG A 66 -7.22 8.41 -4.65
C ARG A 66 -6.15 7.44 -5.16
N LEU A 67 -5.64 6.62 -4.24
CA LEU A 67 -4.90 5.39 -4.51
C LEU A 67 -5.87 4.21 -4.45
N ILE A 68 -6.05 3.49 -5.55
CA ILE A 68 -7.02 2.39 -5.65
C ILE A 68 -6.30 1.11 -6.04
N TYR A 69 -6.30 0.13 -5.14
CA TYR A 69 -5.84 -1.23 -5.41
C TYR A 69 -6.94 -2.08 -6.03
N ILE A 70 -6.60 -2.93 -7.00
CA ILE A 70 -7.53 -3.90 -7.56
C ILE A 70 -6.85 -5.23 -7.89
N GLY A 71 -7.48 -6.34 -7.52
CA GLY A 71 -7.00 -7.68 -7.87
C GLY A 71 -7.99 -8.80 -7.51
N SER A 72 -7.59 -10.05 -7.75
CA SER A 72 -8.36 -11.24 -7.35
C SER A 72 -7.64 -12.03 -6.25
N GLY A 73 -8.39 -12.89 -5.55
CA GLY A 73 -7.83 -13.84 -4.60
C GLY A 73 -6.90 -13.20 -3.56
N THR A 74 -5.70 -13.76 -3.38
CA THR A 74 -4.70 -13.22 -2.44
C THR A 74 -4.27 -11.79 -2.80
N SER A 75 -4.07 -11.49 -4.08
CA SER A 75 -3.66 -10.16 -4.52
C SER A 75 -4.69 -9.09 -4.19
N GLY A 76 -5.98 -9.36 -4.43
CA GLY A 76 -7.07 -8.47 -4.03
C GLY A 76 -7.16 -8.31 -2.51
N ARG A 77 -7.00 -9.39 -1.74
CA ARG A 77 -7.00 -9.33 -0.26
C ARG A 77 -5.85 -8.49 0.29
N LEU A 78 -4.66 -8.57 -0.30
CA LEU A 78 -3.51 -7.75 0.11
C LEU A 78 -3.73 -6.26 -0.20
N GLY A 79 -4.35 -5.95 -1.34
CA GLY A 79 -4.77 -4.58 -1.65
C GLY A 79 -5.78 -4.03 -0.64
N VAL A 80 -6.78 -4.83 -0.28
CA VAL A 80 -7.74 -4.47 0.78
C VAL A 80 -7.03 -4.31 2.13
N LEU A 81 -6.14 -5.23 2.49
CA LEU A 81 -5.39 -5.19 3.76
C LEU A 81 -4.60 -3.88 3.92
N ASP A 82 -3.81 -3.50 2.91
CA ASP A 82 -3.03 -2.26 2.96
C ASP A 82 -3.95 -1.02 3.02
N ALA A 83 -5.07 -1.02 2.28
CA ALA A 83 -6.03 0.08 2.29
C ALA A 83 -6.70 0.25 3.68
N VAL A 84 -7.11 -0.83 4.35
CA VAL A 84 -7.78 -0.73 5.66
C VAL A 84 -6.84 -0.36 6.80
N GLU A 85 -5.52 -0.51 6.61
CA GLU A 85 -4.51 -0.04 7.57
C GLU A 85 -4.22 1.46 7.43
N CYS A 86 -4.58 2.10 6.31
CA CYS A 86 -4.34 3.52 6.09
C CYS A 86 -5.17 4.45 7.01
N PRO A 87 -6.47 4.22 7.29
CA PRO A 87 -7.24 5.06 8.21
C PRO A 87 -6.69 5.10 9.64
N PRO A 88 -6.46 3.97 10.34
CA PRO A 88 -5.93 4.02 11.71
C PRO A 88 -4.47 4.51 11.79
N THR A 89 -3.72 4.47 10.69
CA THR A 89 -2.30 4.87 10.66
C THR A 89 -2.13 6.34 10.29
N PHE A 90 -2.81 6.81 9.24
CA PHE A 90 -2.60 8.13 8.65
C PHE A 90 -3.83 9.05 8.71
N SER A 91 -4.88 8.64 9.44
CA SER A 91 -6.19 9.31 9.47
C SER A 91 -6.73 9.63 8.09
N THR A 92 -6.55 8.69 7.15
CA THR A 92 -7.21 8.75 5.85
C THR A 92 -8.67 8.37 6.01
N THR A 93 -9.48 8.78 5.04
CA THR A 93 -10.92 8.55 4.98
C THR A 93 -11.27 7.71 3.75
N TYR A 94 -11.03 8.23 2.55
CA TYR A 94 -11.36 7.58 1.27
C TYR A 94 -10.17 7.56 0.30
N GLU A 95 -9.04 8.15 0.70
CA GLU A 95 -7.85 8.36 -0.12
C GLU A 95 -7.20 7.07 -0.59
N VAL A 96 -7.34 5.97 0.17
CA VAL A 96 -6.81 4.65 -0.18
C VAL A 96 -7.93 3.62 -0.16
N GLN A 97 -8.14 2.91 -1.27
CA GLN A 97 -9.23 1.96 -1.43
C GLN A 97 -8.71 0.63 -1.98
N GLY A 98 -9.31 -0.47 -1.53
CA GLY A 98 -9.03 -1.81 -2.04
C GLY A 98 -10.28 -2.41 -2.68
N LEU A 99 -10.16 -2.82 -3.94
CA LEU A 99 -11.18 -3.53 -4.70
C LEU A 99 -10.75 -4.97 -4.92
N ILE A 100 -11.69 -5.90 -4.72
CA ILE A 100 -11.44 -7.33 -4.90
C ILE A 100 -12.48 -7.93 -5.85
N ALA A 101 -12.02 -8.74 -6.80
CA ALA A 101 -12.91 -9.50 -7.68
C ALA A 101 -13.89 -10.36 -6.85
N GLY A 102 -15.19 -10.25 -7.12
CA GLY A 102 -16.24 -10.91 -6.33
C GLY A 102 -16.73 -10.12 -5.10
N GLY A 103 -16.24 -8.88 -4.92
CA GLY A 103 -16.71 -7.95 -3.89
C GLY A 103 -16.36 -8.38 -2.46
N GLU A 104 -16.99 -7.75 -1.47
CA GLU A 104 -16.69 -7.94 -0.04
C GLU A 104 -16.73 -9.41 0.39
N THR A 105 -17.66 -10.21 -0.14
CA THR A 105 -17.76 -11.64 0.16
C THR A 105 -16.51 -12.44 -0.24
N ALA A 106 -15.80 -12.01 -1.29
CA ALA A 106 -14.58 -12.64 -1.76
C ALA A 106 -13.41 -12.48 -0.78
N PHE A 107 -13.47 -11.48 0.10
CA PHE A 107 -12.48 -11.27 1.15
C PHE A 107 -12.46 -12.47 2.12
N VAL A 108 -13.64 -12.90 2.60
CA VAL A 108 -13.77 -13.98 3.58
C VAL A 108 -13.78 -15.37 2.94
N LYS A 109 -14.41 -15.52 1.77
CA LYS A 109 -14.55 -16.81 1.08
C LYS A 109 -14.11 -16.70 -0.37
N ALA A 110 -13.22 -17.59 -0.81
CA ALA A 110 -12.82 -17.65 -2.21
C ALA A 110 -14.03 -17.89 -3.12
N GLN A 111 -14.09 -17.14 -4.22
CA GLN A 111 -15.08 -17.31 -5.28
C GLN A 111 -14.35 -17.74 -6.54
N GLU A 112 -14.70 -18.91 -7.06
CA GLU A 112 -14.09 -19.43 -8.29
C GLU A 112 -14.64 -18.70 -9.52
N GLY A 113 -13.79 -18.46 -10.52
CA GLY A 113 -14.18 -17.90 -11.82
C GLY A 113 -14.37 -16.37 -11.88
N VAL A 114 -14.43 -15.67 -10.75
CA VAL A 114 -14.57 -14.19 -10.74
C VAL A 114 -13.34 -13.48 -11.34
N GLU A 115 -12.17 -14.12 -11.26
CA GLU A 115 -10.92 -13.58 -11.76
C GLU A 115 -10.76 -13.66 -13.29
N ASP A 116 -11.54 -14.52 -13.93
CA ASP A 116 -11.53 -14.72 -15.39
C ASP A 116 -12.37 -13.69 -16.14
N SER A 117 -13.08 -12.80 -15.43
CA SER A 117 -13.99 -11.82 -16.04
C SER A 117 -13.32 -10.47 -16.27
N PHE A 118 -12.89 -10.23 -17.51
CA PHE A 118 -12.39 -8.94 -17.98
C PHE A 118 -13.43 -7.81 -17.80
N ASP A 119 -14.67 -8.06 -18.23
CA ASP A 119 -15.77 -7.10 -18.16
C ASP A 119 -16.10 -6.72 -16.72
N GLN A 120 -15.98 -7.67 -15.77
CA GLN A 120 -16.22 -7.36 -14.36
C GLN A 120 -15.16 -6.39 -13.81
N GLY A 121 -13.89 -6.54 -14.19
CA GLY A 121 -12.85 -5.58 -13.82
C GLY A 121 -13.14 -4.16 -14.32
N GLN A 122 -13.66 -4.03 -15.54
CA GLN A 122 -14.10 -2.73 -16.07
C GLN A 122 -15.27 -2.14 -15.29
N LYS A 123 -16.25 -2.98 -14.93
CA LYS A 123 -17.42 -2.57 -14.13
C LYS A 123 -17.01 -2.12 -12.73
N ASP A 124 -16.10 -2.82 -12.08
CA ASP A 124 -15.64 -2.48 -10.73
C ASP A 124 -14.96 -1.10 -10.72
N ILE A 125 -14.15 -0.79 -11.74
CA ILE A 125 -13.55 0.55 -11.93
C ILE A 125 -14.62 1.62 -12.18
N ALA A 126 -15.63 1.32 -13.00
CA ALA A 126 -16.73 2.25 -13.25
C ALA A 126 -17.58 2.50 -11.99
N HIS A 127 -17.88 1.45 -11.22
CA HIS A 127 -18.63 1.53 -9.96
C HIS A 127 -17.86 2.27 -8.87
N ALA A 128 -16.53 2.16 -8.85
CA ALA A 128 -15.67 2.94 -7.96
C ALA A 128 -15.54 4.42 -8.38
N HIS A 129 -16.22 4.83 -9.46
CA HIS A 129 -16.19 6.19 -10.01
C HIS A 129 -14.77 6.70 -10.21
N VAL A 130 -13.89 5.87 -10.79
CA VAL A 130 -12.50 6.25 -11.09
C VAL A 130 -12.47 7.42 -12.08
N THR A 131 -11.55 8.35 -11.83
CA THR A 131 -11.33 9.56 -12.63
C THR A 131 -9.86 9.73 -13.00
N ASP A 132 -9.55 10.69 -13.86
CA ASP A 132 -8.20 11.10 -14.25
C ASP A 132 -7.33 11.65 -13.10
N LYS A 133 -7.93 11.90 -11.93
CA LYS A 133 -7.21 12.29 -10.72
C LYS A 133 -6.66 11.10 -9.94
N ASP A 134 -7.20 9.91 -10.17
CA ASP A 134 -6.89 8.71 -9.39
C ASP A 134 -5.65 7.98 -9.93
N VAL A 135 -5.03 7.18 -9.06
CA VAL A 135 -4.04 6.16 -9.43
C VAL A 135 -4.63 4.78 -9.18
N VAL A 136 -4.63 3.92 -10.20
CA VAL A 136 -5.12 2.55 -10.10
C VAL A 136 -3.95 1.58 -10.17
N VAL A 137 -3.82 0.75 -9.13
CA VAL A 137 -2.78 -0.27 -8.99
C VAL A 137 -3.42 -1.64 -9.17
N GLY A 138 -3.15 -2.28 -10.30
CA GLY A 138 -3.60 -3.63 -10.62
C GLY A 138 -2.61 -4.68 -10.14
N ILE A 139 -3.08 -5.62 -9.32
CA ILE A 139 -2.25 -6.60 -8.63
C ILE A 139 -2.60 -8.00 -9.13
N ALA A 140 -1.63 -8.71 -9.72
CA ALA A 140 -1.77 -10.10 -10.11
C ALA A 140 -0.41 -10.79 -10.18
N ALA A 141 -0.18 -11.81 -9.34
CA ALA A 141 1.11 -12.53 -9.31
C ALA A 141 1.46 -13.13 -10.68
N SER A 142 0.48 -13.75 -11.35
CA SER A 142 0.62 -14.29 -12.70
C SER A 142 0.89 -13.23 -13.77
N GLY A 143 0.58 -11.95 -13.47
CA GLY A 143 0.70 -10.84 -14.40
C GLY A 143 -0.32 -10.84 -15.54
N ARG A 144 -1.35 -11.71 -15.48
CA ARG A 144 -2.28 -11.90 -16.62
C ARG A 144 -3.74 -12.14 -16.26
N THR A 145 -4.10 -11.95 -15.00
CA THR A 145 -5.48 -12.16 -14.52
C THR A 145 -6.45 -11.28 -15.32
N PRO A 146 -7.44 -11.87 -16.04
CA PRO A 146 -8.34 -11.10 -16.91
C PRO A 146 -9.09 -9.97 -16.21
N HIS A 147 -9.57 -10.20 -14.97
CA HIS A 147 -10.22 -9.15 -14.16
C HIS A 147 -9.31 -7.94 -13.94
N THR A 148 -8.09 -8.15 -13.46
CA THR A 148 -7.10 -7.07 -13.27
C THR A 148 -6.75 -6.37 -14.59
N LEU A 149 -6.66 -7.12 -15.69
CA LEU A 149 -6.39 -6.58 -17.03
C LEU A 149 -7.51 -5.65 -17.50
N GLY A 150 -8.77 -6.07 -17.31
CA GLY A 150 -9.95 -5.26 -17.64
C GLY A 150 -10.02 -3.99 -16.81
N ALA A 151 -9.75 -4.11 -15.51
CA ALA A 151 -9.68 -2.96 -14.61
C ALA A 151 -8.64 -1.92 -15.05
N LEU A 152 -7.39 -2.34 -15.30
CA LEU A 152 -6.34 -1.42 -15.74
C LEU A 152 -6.65 -0.78 -17.10
N THR A 153 -7.20 -1.56 -18.04
CA THR A 153 -7.63 -1.03 -19.33
C THR A 153 -8.66 0.08 -19.15
N LYS A 154 -9.70 -0.17 -18.34
CA LYS A 154 -10.75 0.83 -18.10
C LYS A 154 -10.23 2.06 -17.36
N ALA A 155 -9.36 1.88 -16.38
CA ALA A 155 -8.75 2.99 -15.64
C ALA A 155 -7.94 3.89 -16.57
N LYS A 156 -7.15 3.30 -17.48
CA LYS A 156 -6.39 4.02 -18.50
C LYS A 156 -7.29 4.78 -19.47
N ASP A 157 -8.37 4.16 -19.94
CA ASP A 157 -9.38 4.82 -20.80
C ASP A 157 -10.02 6.04 -20.11
N LEU A 158 -10.14 6.03 -18.78
CA LEU A 158 -10.65 7.14 -17.98
C LEU A 158 -9.58 8.21 -17.66
N GLY A 159 -8.34 8.01 -18.10
CA GLY A 159 -7.22 8.92 -17.87
C GLY A 159 -6.54 8.80 -16.51
N ALA A 160 -6.90 7.79 -15.70
CA ALA A 160 -6.21 7.53 -14.44
C ALA A 160 -4.79 7.01 -14.71
N TYR A 161 -3.84 7.36 -13.83
CA TYR A 161 -2.50 6.79 -13.92
C TYR A 161 -2.54 5.33 -13.47
N THR A 162 -1.91 4.44 -14.23
CA THR A 162 -2.01 2.99 -14.01
C THR A 162 -0.68 2.36 -13.63
N VAL A 163 -0.71 1.55 -12.57
CA VAL A 163 0.44 0.80 -12.04
C VAL A 163 0.11 -0.69 -12.09
N ALA A 164 1.02 -1.52 -12.57
CA ALA A 164 0.91 -2.98 -12.47
C ALA A 164 1.88 -3.54 -11.45
N VAL A 165 1.41 -4.45 -10.59
CA VAL A 165 2.26 -5.24 -9.69
C VAL A 165 2.12 -6.72 -10.03
N ALA A 166 3.21 -7.31 -10.53
CA ALA A 166 3.26 -8.71 -10.96
C ALA A 166 4.52 -9.41 -10.45
N CYS A 167 4.55 -10.75 -10.56
CA CYS A 167 5.72 -11.57 -10.21
C CYS A 167 6.27 -12.37 -11.40
N ASN A 168 5.93 -11.92 -12.61
CA ASN A 168 6.49 -12.40 -13.87
C ASN A 168 6.88 -11.19 -14.71
N HIS A 169 7.99 -11.28 -15.44
CA HIS A 169 8.42 -10.25 -16.36
C HIS A 169 7.53 -10.16 -17.61
N GLN A 170 7.47 -8.97 -18.22
CA GLN A 170 6.72 -8.69 -19.45
C GLN A 170 5.25 -9.12 -19.36
N SER A 171 4.68 -8.94 -18.17
CA SER A 171 3.33 -9.32 -17.83
C SER A 171 2.30 -8.65 -18.74
N ALA A 172 1.14 -9.29 -18.91
CA ALA A 172 0.06 -8.69 -19.70
C ALA A 172 -0.46 -7.41 -19.05
N ILE A 173 -0.55 -7.37 -17.71
CA ILE A 173 -0.94 -6.15 -16.99
C ILE A 173 0.15 -5.08 -17.06
N GLY A 174 1.44 -5.45 -17.01
CA GLY A 174 2.56 -4.52 -17.13
C GLY A 174 2.63 -3.83 -18.49
N LYS A 175 2.25 -4.52 -19.57
CA LYS A 175 2.18 -3.94 -20.92
C LYS A 175 1.09 -2.88 -21.09
N ILE A 176 0.04 -2.94 -20.27
CA ILE A 176 -1.08 -1.97 -20.34
C ILE A 176 -0.83 -0.79 -19.40
N ALA A 177 -0.26 -1.04 -18.22
CA ALA A 177 0.01 -0.02 -17.22
C ALA A 177 1.03 1.03 -17.71
N ASP A 178 0.98 2.23 -17.12
CA ASP A 178 1.95 3.29 -17.37
C ASP A 178 3.30 2.99 -16.71
N ILE A 179 3.27 2.28 -15.58
CA ILE A 179 4.45 1.75 -14.91
C ILE A 179 4.20 0.31 -14.45
N ALA A 180 5.20 -0.55 -14.63
CA ALA A 180 5.15 -1.95 -14.20
C ALA A 180 6.19 -2.19 -13.10
N ILE A 181 5.75 -2.76 -11.99
CA ILE A 181 6.57 -3.22 -10.86
C ILE A 181 6.53 -4.75 -10.92
N GLU A 182 7.57 -5.35 -11.51
CA GLU A 182 7.60 -6.79 -11.82
C GLU A 182 8.61 -7.52 -10.92
N VAL A 183 8.17 -7.89 -9.72
CA VAL A 183 9.03 -8.52 -8.70
C VAL A 183 9.15 -10.03 -8.97
N GLU A 184 10.13 -10.45 -9.77
CA GLU A 184 10.38 -11.87 -10.05
C GLU A 184 10.95 -12.59 -8.81
N THR A 185 10.08 -13.27 -8.06
CA THR A 185 10.45 -14.04 -6.85
C THR A 185 10.92 -15.46 -7.12
N GLY A 186 10.91 -15.90 -8.39
CA GLY A 186 11.20 -17.28 -8.76
C GLY A 186 10.06 -18.27 -8.45
N PRO A 187 10.28 -19.57 -8.72
CA PRO A 187 9.31 -20.63 -8.44
C PRO A 187 8.94 -20.74 -6.96
N GLU A 188 7.66 -20.98 -6.66
CA GLU A 188 7.19 -21.17 -5.29
C GLU A 188 7.57 -22.55 -4.72
N VAL A 189 7.70 -22.67 -3.39
CA VAL A 189 7.99 -23.95 -2.72
C VAL A 189 6.95 -25.03 -3.05
N ILE A 190 5.68 -24.63 -3.16
CA ILE A 190 4.59 -25.40 -3.75
C ILE A 190 4.29 -24.76 -5.10
N THR A 191 4.50 -25.49 -6.19
CA THR A 191 4.29 -25.00 -7.57
C THR A 191 2.93 -24.32 -7.73
N GLY A 192 2.92 -23.09 -8.23
CA GLY A 192 1.70 -22.29 -8.45
C GLY A 192 1.09 -21.68 -7.20
N SER A 193 1.59 -21.96 -5.99
CA SER A 193 1.06 -21.40 -4.74
C SER A 193 1.55 -19.97 -4.50
N THR A 194 1.19 -19.03 -5.38
CA THR A 194 1.63 -17.63 -5.36
C THR A 194 1.13 -16.81 -4.17
N ARG A 195 0.36 -17.41 -3.24
CA ARG A 195 0.05 -16.81 -1.95
C ARG A 195 1.26 -16.69 -1.02
N LEU A 196 2.38 -17.30 -1.38
CA LEU A 196 3.63 -17.38 -0.61
C LEU A 196 4.56 -16.22 -1.02
N LYS A 197 5.69 -16.47 -1.70
CA LYS A 197 6.68 -15.43 -2.00
C LYS A 197 6.11 -14.29 -2.81
N ALA A 198 5.32 -14.58 -3.85
CA ALA A 198 4.69 -13.55 -4.66
C ALA A 198 3.71 -12.68 -3.84
N GLY A 199 2.94 -13.29 -2.93
CA GLY A 199 2.09 -12.58 -1.97
C GLY A 199 2.90 -11.71 -1.01
N THR A 200 4.02 -12.22 -0.48
CA THR A 200 4.94 -11.45 0.37
C THR A 200 5.54 -10.26 -0.39
N ALA A 201 5.99 -10.45 -1.63
CA ALA A 201 6.50 -9.38 -2.48
C ALA A 201 5.45 -8.29 -2.71
N GLN A 202 4.22 -8.70 -3.05
CA GLN A 202 3.09 -7.78 -3.20
C GLN A 202 2.88 -6.98 -1.92
N LYS A 203 2.81 -7.62 -0.75
CA LYS A 203 2.66 -6.92 0.53
C LYS A 203 3.74 -5.86 0.75
N LEU A 204 5.01 -6.22 0.52
CA LEU A 204 6.13 -5.29 0.69
C LEU A 204 6.02 -4.08 -0.25
N VAL A 205 5.69 -4.31 -1.53
CA VAL A 205 5.47 -3.23 -2.50
C VAL A 205 4.31 -2.33 -2.07
N LEU A 206 3.15 -2.89 -1.73
CA LEU A 206 1.97 -2.10 -1.34
C LEU A 206 2.25 -1.25 -0.10
N ASN A 207 2.92 -1.81 0.90
CA ASN A 207 3.30 -1.07 2.10
C ASN A 207 4.27 0.08 1.76
N MET A 208 5.18 -0.09 0.80
CA MET A 208 6.02 1.02 0.32
C MET A 208 5.20 2.09 -0.39
N LEU A 209 4.28 1.69 -1.27
CA LEU A 209 3.40 2.62 -2.00
C LEU A 209 2.58 3.47 -1.04
N SER A 210 1.86 2.86 -0.09
CA SER A 210 1.03 3.59 0.86
C SER A 210 1.86 4.42 1.84
N THR A 211 2.83 3.80 2.51
CA THR A 211 3.61 4.47 3.58
C THR A 211 4.38 5.67 3.05
N VAL A 212 5.14 5.49 1.95
CA VAL A 212 5.98 6.58 1.43
C VAL A 212 5.13 7.67 0.79
N SER A 213 3.98 7.33 0.19
CA SER A 213 3.05 8.36 -0.30
C SER A 213 2.47 9.19 0.84
N MET A 214 2.13 8.56 1.97
CA MET A 214 1.61 9.25 3.16
C MET A 214 2.67 10.16 3.79
N ILE A 215 3.93 9.71 3.83
CA ILE A 215 5.07 10.57 4.19
C ILE A 215 5.16 11.77 3.22
N GLY A 216 5.03 11.51 1.91
CA GLY A 216 5.07 12.51 0.84
C GLY A 216 3.93 13.53 0.83
N ILE A 217 2.90 13.37 1.66
CA ILE A 217 1.83 14.35 1.89
C ILE A 217 1.77 14.84 3.34
N GLY A 218 2.84 14.65 4.12
CA GLY A 218 2.99 15.23 5.46
C GLY A 218 2.19 14.52 6.56
N LYS A 219 1.95 13.21 6.44
CA LYS A 219 1.28 12.42 7.49
C LYS A 219 2.22 12.03 8.65
N THR A 220 3.52 12.22 8.50
CA THR A 220 4.53 11.89 9.52
C THR A 220 5.40 13.10 9.88
N TYR A 221 6.09 13.00 11.01
CA TYR A 221 7.18 13.90 11.40
C TYR A 221 8.31 13.03 11.95
N GLN A 222 9.52 13.16 11.39
CA GLN A 222 10.59 12.19 11.64
C GLN A 222 10.08 10.76 11.32
N ASN A 223 10.16 9.83 12.27
CA ASN A 223 9.58 8.50 12.20
C ASN A 223 8.27 8.36 13.01
N LEU A 224 7.67 9.48 13.43
CA LEU A 224 6.46 9.52 14.24
C LEU A 224 5.21 9.70 13.37
N MET A 225 4.19 8.92 13.72
CA MET A 225 2.88 8.88 13.07
C MET A 225 1.97 9.98 13.62
N VAL A 226 2.31 11.24 13.31
CA VAL A 226 1.71 12.43 13.95
C VAL A 226 0.28 12.74 13.51
N ASP A 227 -0.19 12.12 12.43
CA ASP A 227 -1.57 12.26 11.92
C ASP A 227 -2.46 11.08 12.35
N LEU A 228 -2.29 10.59 13.58
CA LEU A 228 -3.07 9.53 14.19
C LEU A 228 -4.44 10.04 14.68
N HIS A 229 -5.48 9.23 14.52
CA HIS A 229 -6.79 9.47 15.13
C HIS A 229 -6.89 8.77 16.50
N ALA A 230 -6.90 9.55 17.58
CA ALA A 230 -6.93 9.03 18.95
C ALA A 230 -8.34 8.56 19.37
N SER A 231 -8.80 7.43 18.83
CA SER A 231 -10.17 6.90 19.05
C SER A 231 -10.36 6.05 20.31
N ASN A 232 -9.29 5.72 21.03
CA ASN A 232 -9.33 4.91 22.25
C ASN A 232 -8.18 5.29 23.20
N GLU A 233 -8.26 4.85 24.45
CA GLU A 233 -7.31 5.18 25.52
C GLU A 233 -5.86 4.87 25.14
N LYS A 234 -5.61 3.73 24.49
CA LYS A 234 -4.27 3.36 24.01
C LYS A 234 -3.72 4.35 22.99
N LEU A 235 -4.57 4.86 22.08
CA LEU A 235 -4.16 5.83 21.07
C LEU A 235 -4.01 7.25 21.64
N ILE A 236 -4.78 7.60 22.68
CA ILE A 236 -4.57 8.83 23.45
C ILE A 236 -3.22 8.80 24.14
N GLU A 237 -2.91 7.73 24.87
CA GLU A 237 -1.62 7.61 25.56
C GLU A 237 -0.44 7.61 24.57
N ARG A 238 -0.57 6.88 23.45
CA ARG A 238 0.43 6.94 22.36
C ARG A 238 0.62 8.35 21.81
N SER A 239 -0.46 9.13 21.69
CA SER A 239 -0.39 10.51 21.23
C SER A 239 0.39 11.39 22.19
N ILE A 240 0.19 11.23 23.50
CA ILE A 240 0.91 11.99 24.53
C ILE A 240 2.40 11.62 24.52
N GLN A 241 2.74 10.32 24.50
CA GLN A 241 4.13 9.86 24.42
C GLN A 241 4.85 10.38 23.16
N MET A 242 4.16 10.39 22.02
CA MET A 242 4.69 10.93 20.77
C MET A 242 4.99 12.43 20.85
N ILE A 243 4.15 13.21 21.54
CA ILE A 243 4.40 14.63 21.77
C ILE A 243 5.60 14.81 22.70
N MET A 244 5.71 13.99 23.76
CA MET A 244 6.87 14.01 24.66
C MET A 244 8.18 13.75 23.91
N GLU A 245 8.22 12.72 23.06
CA GLU A 245 9.38 12.39 22.23
C GLU A 245 9.71 13.49 21.22
N ALA A 246 8.70 14.00 20.50
CA ALA A 246 8.90 15.01 19.47
C ALA A 246 9.33 16.38 20.00
N CYS A 247 8.92 16.73 21.22
CA CYS A 247 9.12 18.05 21.82
C CYS A 247 10.06 18.05 23.03
N GLU A 248 10.61 16.88 23.40
CA GLU A 248 11.46 16.68 24.58
C GLU A 248 10.86 17.29 25.86
N CYS A 249 9.58 17.02 26.12
CA CYS A 249 8.85 17.57 27.28
C CYS A 249 8.27 16.51 28.21
N ASP A 250 7.87 16.93 29.41
CA ASP A 250 7.22 16.07 30.40
C ASP A 250 5.77 15.70 30.00
N TYR A 251 5.22 14.70 30.69
CA TYR A 251 3.89 14.16 30.43
C TYR A 251 2.77 15.20 30.62
N GLU A 252 2.82 16.00 31.68
CA GLU A 252 1.77 16.99 31.97
C GLU A 252 1.78 18.10 30.91
N SER A 253 2.97 18.57 30.53
CA SER A 253 3.17 19.47 29.40
C SER A 253 2.61 18.91 28.09
N ALA A 254 2.89 17.65 27.77
CA ALA A 254 2.43 17.00 26.55
C ALA A 254 0.90 16.80 26.54
N ARG A 255 0.34 16.38 27.68
CA ARG A 255 -1.10 16.19 27.87
C ARG A 255 -1.88 17.49 27.77
N ASP A 256 -1.37 18.57 28.37
CA ASP A 256 -1.99 19.89 28.29
C ASP A 256 -2.04 20.41 26.84
N VAL A 257 -0.93 20.34 26.11
CA VAL A 257 -0.90 20.78 24.70
C VAL A 257 -1.75 19.86 23.81
N PHE A 258 -1.80 18.55 24.07
CA PHE A 258 -2.67 17.61 23.38
C PHE A 258 -4.15 18.03 23.51
N LEU A 259 -4.62 18.34 24.73
CA LEU A 259 -6.00 18.81 24.95
C LEU A 259 -6.29 20.14 24.26
N LYS A 260 -5.33 21.07 24.24
CA LYS A 260 -5.43 22.37 23.55
C LYS A 260 -5.38 22.26 22.02
N SER A 261 -4.93 21.13 21.50
CA SER A 261 -4.71 20.87 20.07
C SER A 261 -5.87 20.16 19.37
N GLU A 262 -7.09 20.18 19.94
CA GLU A 262 -8.21 19.34 19.50
C GLU A 262 -7.87 17.84 19.50
N GLN A 263 -6.98 17.40 20.39
CA GLN A 263 -6.51 16.02 20.46
C GLN A 263 -5.83 15.54 19.16
N LYS A 264 -5.11 16.44 18.46
CA LYS A 264 -4.37 16.14 17.24
C LYS A 264 -2.86 16.29 17.48
N PRO A 265 -2.08 15.19 17.52
CA PRO A 265 -0.66 15.23 17.83
C PRO A 265 0.13 16.17 16.91
N LYS A 266 -0.18 16.17 15.61
CA LYS A 266 0.43 17.07 14.63
C LYS A 266 0.31 18.55 15.03
N TYR A 267 -0.85 18.99 15.51
CA TYR A 267 -1.07 20.36 15.95
C TYR A 267 -0.35 20.63 17.26
N ALA A 268 -0.43 19.68 18.21
CA ALA A 268 0.25 19.78 19.49
C ALA A 268 1.77 19.98 19.35
N ILE A 269 2.41 19.24 18.45
CA ILE A 269 3.86 19.32 18.19
C ILE A 269 4.23 20.72 17.67
N VAL A 270 3.49 21.25 16.69
CA VAL A 270 3.75 22.60 16.16
C VAL A 270 3.52 23.67 17.23
N MET A 271 2.42 23.58 17.98
CA MET A 271 2.11 24.50 19.09
C MET A 271 3.22 24.51 20.13
N LYS A 272 3.71 23.33 20.53
CA LYS A 272 4.75 23.20 21.57
C LYS A 272 6.11 23.70 21.09
N LEU A 273 6.54 23.33 19.88
CA LEU A 273 7.85 23.71 19.34
C LEU A 273 7.96 25.21 19.03
N LEU A 274 6.86 25.84 18.61
CA LEU A 274 6.83 27.28 18.28
C LEU A 274 6.28 28.17 19.40
N ASN A 275 5.81 27.57 20.49
CA ASN A 275 5.09 28.26 21.56
C ASN A 275 3.94 29.14 21.02
N CYS A 276 3.11 28.58 20.14
CA CYS A 276 2.01 29.27 19.48
C CYS A 276 0.63 28.67 19.82
N ASN A 277 -0.43 29.40 19.46
CA ASN A 277 -1.80 28.91 19.63
C ASN A 277 -2.20 27.97 18.48
N ILE A 278 -3.33 27.28 18.64
CA ILE A 278 -3.82 26.30 17.66
C ILE A 278 -4.11 26.91 16.29
N GLU A 279 -4.59 28.15 16.23
CA GLU A 279 -4.91 28.82 14.95
C GLU A 279 -3.65 29.11 14.14
N GLU A 280 -2.58 29.56 14.80
CA GLU A 280 -1.27 29.73 14.18
C GLU A 280 -0.67 28.40 13.73
N ALA A 281 -0.80 27.34 14.54
CA ALA A 281 -0.34 26.00 14.16
C ALA A 281 -1.09 25.46 12.93
N LYS A 282 -2.42 25.61 12.89
CA LYS A 282 -3.26 25.25 11.73
C LYS A 282 -2.85 26.02 10.49
N ARG A 283 -2.68 27.35 10.60
CA ARG A 283 -2.26 28.23 9.51
C ARG A 283 -0.92 27.80 8.91
N ARG A 284 0.10 27.63 9.75
CA ARG A 284 1.44 27.19 9.31
C ARG A 284 1.42 25.82 8.66
N LEU A 285 0.68 24.86 9.22
CA LEU A 285 0.55 23.54 8.61
C LEU A 285 -0.16 23.62 7.25
N LEU A 286 -1.19 24.44 7.11
CA LEU A 286 -1.89 24.61 5.85
C LEU A 286 -0.96 25.21 4.77
N GLU A 287 -0.26 26.29 5.09
CA GLU A 287 0.71 26.96 4.19
C GLU A 287 1.84 26.00 3.76
N ASN A 288 2.26 25.12 4.67
CA ASN A 288 3.33 24.16 4.45
C ASN A 288 2.86 22.76 4.04
N LYS A 289 1.66 22.63 3.46
CA LYS A 289 1.13 21.36 2.94
C LYS A 289 1.20 20.21 3.95
N SER A 290 0.82 20.49 5.21
CA SER A 290 0.81 19.58 6.36
C SER A 290 2.18 19.07 6.84
N PHE A 291 3.29 19.52 6.28
CA PHE A 291 4.62 19.09 6.72
C PHE A 291 5.05 19.82 7.99
N VAL A 292 5.12 19.09 9.12
CA VAL A 292 5.55 19.63 10.43
C VAL A 292 6.94 20.28 10.34
N TYR A 293 7.92 19.60 9.75
CA TYR A 293 9.30 20.12 9.67
C TYR A 293 9.41 21.42 8.86
N LYS A 294 8.48 21.69 7.93
CA LYS A 294 8.43 22.96 7.20
C LYS A 294 7.74 24.02 8.03
N ALA A 295 6.59 23.69 8.62
CA ALA A 295 5.81 24.58 9.47
C ALA A 295 6.60 25.18 10.65
N ILE A 296 7.51 24.40 11.24
CA ILE A 296 8.35 24.86 12.36
C ILE A 296 9.60 25.66 11.93
N ASN A 297 10.00 25.59 10.67
CA ASN A 297 11.20 26.26 10.15
C ASN A 297 10.88 27.52 9.32
N GLU A 298 9.60 27.77 9.02
CA GLU A 298 9.17 28.96 8.30
C GLU A 298 9.41 30.22 9.16
N LYS A 299 10.29 31.10 8.68
CA LYS A 299 10.53 32.40 9.30
C LYS A 299 9.27 33.25 9.16
N SER A 300 8.71 33.65 10.30
CA SER A 300 7.63 34.64 10.39
C SER A 300 8.01 35.97 9.73
#